data_AF-A0A968TYS4-F1
#
_entry.id   AF-A0A968TYS4-F1
#
_cell.length_a   1.000
_cell.length_b   1.000
_cell.length_c   1.000
_cell.angle_alpha   90.00
_cell.angle_beta   90.00
_cell.angle_gamma   90.00
#
_symmetry.space_group_name_H-M   'P 1'
#
loop_
_entity.id
_entity.type
_entity.pdbx_description
1 polymer ?
#
loop_
_entity_poly.entity_id
_entity_poly.type
_entity_poly.pdbx_seq_one_letter_code
_entity_poly.pdbx_strand_id
1 'polypeptide(L)'
;MNHYEVIHLLESQHTSIRDDVVAATMNNPFWRERFGEEVYQKIIFDTEHNLATLMKAIRYQSPMILSDYILWLRKTLVDLRCSTGMVRETFFYIWNAVAHNLPADAHTMIYQYIQLATQKLNYSKELTTQLGVAHEKLAEALTRQTYDAHWHWQMAYGPDGRAQLRHDTWLCIDYLIDAVGMMDEHIMSRHMRWMRERAVQRGLTTVHVQHLLWFMSTVIESQLPAHTIGEAQRILQASSFALMYEEPAYQALLEAQNALVGNVVHRLGTSAGSARPDQLAMEVGWYVAYLGETLAHPDTNRLSIYSQWLKQHLSMPAATLNAHYSALLEALAQHLPTDTARQAAKLVQAAQRVAQ
;
A
#
# COMPACT_ATOMS: atom_id res chain seq x y z
N MET A 1 -34.93 -8.40 -24.19
CA MET A 1 -35.20 -9.21 -22.99
C MET A 1 -35.91 -8.37 -21.95
N ASN A 2 -36.98 -8.88 -21.33
CA ASN A 2 -37.70 -8.20 -20.25
C ASN A 2 -37.09 -8.50 -18.86
N HIS A 3 -37.51 -7.76 -17.83
CA HIS A 3 -36.96 -7.92 -16.46
C HIS A 3 -37.12 -9.35 -15.91
N TYR A 4 -38.23 -10.03 -16.21
CA TYR A 4 -38.50 -11.39 -15.73
C TYR A 4 -37.54 -12.41 -16.36
N GLU A 5 -37.30 -12.32 -17.66
CA GLU A 5 -36.33 -13.16 -18.38
C GLU A 5 -34.91 -12.96 -17.83
N VAL A 6 -34.49 -11.72 -17.59
CA VAL A 6 -33.18 -11.40 -17.00
C VAL A 6 -33.02 -12.02 -15.61
N ILE A 7 -34.05 -11.92 -14.77
CA ILE A 7 -34.04 -12.51 -13.42
C ILE A 7 -33.94 -14.02 -13.50
N HIS A 8 -34.71 -14.67 -14.39
CA HIS A 8 -34.66 -16.11 -14.52
C HIS A 8 -33.28 -16.61 -14.96
N LEU A 9 -32.62 -15.88 -15.86
CA LEU A 9 -31.23 -16.16 -16.26
C LEU A 9 -30.27 -16.02 -15.08
N LEU A 10 -30.34 -14.91 -14.33
CA LEU A 10 -29.52 -14.68 -13.15
C LEU A 10 -29.72 -15.78 -12.08
N GLU A 11 -30.96 -16.21 -11.85
CA GLU A 11 -31.26 -17.31 -10.93
C GLU A 11 -30.69 -18.64 -11.43
N SER A 12 -30.85 -18.94 -12.73
CA SER A 12 -30.36 -20.19 -13.32
C SER A 12 -28.84 -20.31 -13.36
N GLN A 13 -28.12 -19.18 -13.47
CA GLN A 13 -26.65 -19.11 -13.51
C GLN A 13 -26.04 -18.63 -12.18
N HIS A 14 -26.85 -18.54 -11.11
CA HIS A 14 -26.43 -17.93 -9.85
C HIS A 14 -25.15 -18.55 -9.28
N THR A 15 -25.09 -19.88 -9.22
CA THR A 15 -23.93 -20.61 -8.70
C THR A 15 -22.68 -20.37 -9.53
N SER A 16 -22.77 -20.45 -10.87
CA SER A 16 -21.62 -20.20 -11.76
C SER A 16 -21.11 -18.77 -11.62
N ILE A 17 -22.01 -17.78 -11.60
CA ILE A 17 -21.65 -16.37 -11.43
C ILE A 17 -20.95 -16.16 -10.07
N ARG A 18 -21.52 -16.70 -8.99
CA ARG A 18 -20.91 -16.61 -7.65
C ARG A 18 -19.52 -17.21 -7.63
N ASP A 19 -19.34 -18.40 -8.19
CA ASP A 19 -18.07 -19.11 -8.15
C ASP A 19 -16.99 -18.36 -8.95
N ASP A 20 -17.34 -17.77 -10.10
CA ASP A 20 -16.46 -16.90 -10.88
C ASP A 20 -16.05 -15.63 -10.11
N VAL A 21 -17.00 -14.98 -9.42
CA VAL A 21 -16.72 -13.80 -8.59
C VAL A 21 -15.80 -14.15 -7.44
N VAL A 22 -16.05 -15.26 -6.74
CA VAL A 22 -15.22 -15.71 -5.61
C VAL A 22 -13.82 -16.05 -6.11
N ALA A 23 -13.70 -16.77 -7.23
CA ALA A 23 -12.41 -17.11 -7.83
C ALA A 23 -11.61 -15.85 -8.22
N ALA A 24 -12.25 -14.88 -8.89
CA ALA A 24 -11.62 -13.62 -9.26
C ALA A 24 -11.17 -12.81 -8.02
N THR A 25 -12.02 -12.74 -6.99
CA THR A 25 -11.72 -12.05 -5.74
C THR A 25 -10.53 -12.68 -5.02
N MET A 26 -10.48 -14.02 -4.93
CA MET A 26 -9.41 -14.75 -4.22
C MET A 26 -8.06 -14.75 -4.96
N ASN A 27 -8.08 -14.48 -6.27
CA ASN A 27 -6.86 -14.23 -7.05
C ASN A 27 -6.18 -12.91 -6.66
N ASN A 28 -6.92 -11.93 -6.11
CA ASN A 28 -6.32 -10.73 -5.55
C ASN A 28 -5.67 -11.06 -4.18
N PRO A 29 -4.32 -10.95 -4.04
CA PRO A 29 -3.64 -11.27 -2.79
C PRO A 29 -4.11 -10.40 -1.62
N PHE A 30 -4.63 -9.19 -1.88
CA PHE A 30 -5.11 -8.27 -0.85
C PHE A 30 -6.03 -8.94 0.19
N TRP A 31 -7.01 -9.73 -0.27
CA TRP A 31 -8.02 -10.32 0.62
C TRP A 31 -7.42 -11.32 1.60
N ARG A 32 -6.58 -12.23 1.12
CA ARG A 32 -5.89 -13.21 1.96
C ARG A 32 -4.86 -12.54 2.87
N GLU A 33 -4.12 -11.57 2.35
CA GLU A 33 -3.13 -10.83 3.13
C GLU A 33 -3.74 -10.01 4.26
N ARG A 34 -4.98 -9.52 4.11
CA ARG A 34 -5.64 -8.68 5.11
C ARG A 34 -6.50 -9.46 6.11
N PHE A 35 -7.19 -10.49 5.66
CA PHE A 35 -8.20 -11.19 6.46
C PHE A 35 -7.87 -12.66 6.73
N GLY A 36 -6.76 -13.19 6.18
CA GLY A 36 -6.39 -14.59 6.29
C GLY A 36 -7.27 -15.50 5.44
N GLU A 37 -7.15 -16.82 5.65
CA GLU A 37 -7.86 -17.83 4.84
C GLU A 37 -9.37 -17.89 5.11
N GLU A 38 -9.80 -17.46 6.30
CA GLU A 38 -11.22 -17.45 6.69
C GLU A 38 -12.07 -16.49 5.83
N VAL A 39 -11.44 -15.55 5.13
CA VAL A 39 -12.10 -14.57 4.25
C VAL A 39 -12.88 -15.23 3.12
N TYR A 40 -12.50 -16.45 2.72
CA TYR A 40 -13.16 -17.18 1.62
C TYR A 40 -14.66 -17.37 1.87
N GLN A 41 -15.03 -17.83 3.06
CA GLN A 41 -16.45 -18.05 3.42
C GLN A 41 -17.22 -16.74 3.49
N LYS A 42 -16.55 -15.66 3.95
CA LYS A 42 -17.13 -14.32 3.98
C LYS A 42 -17.39 -13.78 2.58
N ILE A 43 -16.45 -13.97 1.65
CA ILE A 43 -16.60 -13.55 0.24
C ILE A 43 -17.74 -14.31 -0.45
N ILE A 44 -17.92 -15.61 -0.19
CA ILE A 44 -19.08 -16.36 -0.67
C ILE A 44 -20.38 -15.70 -0.20
N PHE A 45 -20.51 -15.50 1.12
CA PHE A 45 -21.70 -14.90 1.71
C PHE A 45 -22.00 -13.49 1.16
N ASP A 46 -20.98 -12.64 1.07
CA ASP A 46 -21.13 -11.27 0.57
C ASP A 46 -21.49 -11.27 -0.92
N THR A 47 -20.93 -12.18 -1.71
CA THR A 47 -21.27 -12.35 -3.13
C THR A 47 -22.72 -12.76 -3.32
N GLU A 48 -23.19 -13.74 -2.55
CA GLU A 48 -24.60 -14.18 -2.59
C GLU A 48 -25.54 -13.03 -2.21
N HIS A 49 -25.20 -12.24 -1.19
CA HIS A 49 -26.00 -11.09 -0.78
C HIS A 49 -26.02 -9.97 -1.82
N ASN A 50 -24.88 -9.71 -2.47
CA ASN A 50 -24.76 -8.74 -3.57
C ASN A 50 -25.63 -9.15 -4.76
N LEU A 51 -25.56 -10.43 -5.19
CA LEU A 51 -26.34 -10.96 -6.31
C LEU A 51 -27.85 -10.95 -6.00
N ALA A 52 -28.24 -11.36 -4.79
CA ALA A 52 -29.63 -11.31 -4.34
C ALA A 52 -30.19 -9.88 -4.39
N THR A 53 -29.40 -8.89 -3.96
CA THR A 53 -29.81 -7.48 -3.98
C THR A 53 -29.91 -6.93 -5.41
N LEU A 54 -29.01 -7.30 -6.30
CA LEU A 54 -29.09 -6.96 -7.73
C LEU A 54 -30.37 -7.54 -8.36
N MET A 55 -30.64 -8.84 -8.16
CA MET A 55 -31.87 -9.49 -8.65
C MET A 55 -33.12 -8.81 -8.08
N LYS A 56 -33.10 -8.45 -6.79
CA LYS A 56 -34.19 -7.71 -6.15
C LYS A 56 -34.42 -6.34 -6.80
N ALA A 57 -33.35 -5.59 -7.08
CA ALA A 57 -33.45 -4.29 -7.73
C ALA A 57 -34.08 -4.41 -9.13
N ILE A 58 -33.67 -5.40 -9.93
CA ILE A 58 -34.22 -5.67 -11.26
C ILE A 58 -35.69 -6.12 -11.16
N ARG A 59 -36.02 -7.01 -10.22
CA ARG A 59 -37.39 -7.53 -10.01
C ARG A 59 -38.38 -6.44 -9.71
N TYR A 60 -38.01 -5.49 -8.86
CA TYR A 60 -38.87 -4.36 -8.49
C TYR A 60 -38.69 -3.14 -9.39
N GLN A 61 -37.90 -3.27 -10.46
CA GLN A 61 -37.59 -2.19 -11.39
C GLN A 61 -37.11 -0.91 -10.69
N SER A 62 -36.33 -1.08 -9.61
CA SER A 62 -35.94 -0.01 -8.70
C SER A 62 -34.43 0.00 -8.50
N PRO A 63 -33.68 0.82 -9.28
CA PRO A 63 -32.22 0.94 -9.12
C PRO A 63 -31.82 1.55 -7.77
N MET A 64 -32.76 2.21 -7.07
CA MET A 64 -32.53 2.73 -5.72
C MET A 64 -32.22 1.62 -4.72
N ILE A 65 -32.81 0.43 -4.87
CA ILE A 65 -32.55 -0.71 -3.97
C ILE A 65 -31.06 -1.06 -3.96
N LEU A 66 -30.43 -1.17 -5.13
CA LEU A 66 -29.00 -1.48 -5.22
C LEU A 66 -28.14 -0.28 -4.82
N SER A 67 -28.57 0.94 -5.15
CA SER A 67 -27.86 2.17 -4.79
C SER A 67 -27.76 2.35 -3.28
N ASP A 68 -28.87 2.22 -2.55
CA ASP A 68 -28.91 2.35 -1.09
C ASP A 68 -28.10 1.23 -0.42
N TYR A 69 -28.19 0.02 -0.96
CA TYR A 69 -27.39 -1.12 -0.52
C TYR A 69 -25.89 -0.86 -0.67
N ILE A 70 -25.43 -0.35 -1.82
CA ILE A 70 -24.01 -0.06 -2.05
C ILE A 70 -23.49 1.02 -1.09
N LEU A 71 -24.29 2.03 -0.76
CA LEU A 71 -23.93 3.05 0.23
C LEU A 71 -23.81 2.47 1.64
N TRP A 72 -24.71 1.55 2.01
CA TRP A 72 -24.60 0.78 3.25
C TRP A 72 -23.33 -0.09 3.25
N LEU A 73 -23.07 -0.83 2.17
CA LEU A 73 -21.91 -1.70 2.03
C LEU A 73 -20.59 -0.91 2.12
N ARG A 74 -20.51 0.29 1.51
CA ARG A 74 -19.36 1.19 1.66
C ARG A 74 -19.08 1.47 3.13
N LYS A 75 -20.10 1.83 3.91
CA LYS A 75 -19.93 2.11 5.35
C LYS A 75 -19.38 0.89 6.08
N THR A 76 -19.97 -0.29 5.85
CA THR A 76 -19.52 -1.55 6.46
C THR A 76 -18.08 -1.90 6.08
N LEU A 77 -17.69 -1.73 4.82
CA LEU A 77 -16.32 -2.00 4.38
C LEU A 77 -15.32 -1.01 4.97
N VAL A 78 -15.65 0.28 5.08
CA VAL A 78 -14.78 1.27 5.75
C VAL A 78 -14.58 0.92 7.22
N ASP A 79 -15.60 0.42 7.90
CA ASP A 79 -15.48 -0.09 9.29
C ASP A 79 -14.55 -1.31 9.36
N LEU A 80 -14.58 -2.17 8.34
CA LEU A 80 -13.62 -3.27 8.11
C LEU A 80 -12.27 -2.81 7.54
N ARG A 81 -12.06 -1.48 7.48
CA ARG A 81 -10.83 -0.84 7.03
C ARG A 81 -10.53 -1.11 5.55
N CYS A 82 -11.54 -1.34 4.71
CA CYS A 82 -11.45 -1.44 3.26
C CYS A 82 -11.81 -0.09 2.61
N SER A 83 -11.31 0.15 1.39
CA SER A 83 -11.68 1.35 0.63
C SER A 83 -12.96 1.14 -0.17
N THR A 84 -13.61 2.24 -0.56
CA THR A 84 -14.71 2.28 -1.53
C THR A 84 -14.32 1.65 -2.87
N GLY A 85 -13.03 1.72 -3.24
CA GLY A 85 -12.45 1.02 -4.38
C GLY A 85 -12.79 -0.46 -4.42
N MET A 86 -12.76 -1.13 -3.26
CA MET A 86 -13.06 -2.57 -3.17
C MET A 86 -14.53 -2.90 -3.40
N VAL A 87 -15.45 -1.96 -3.10
CA VAL A 87 -16.86 -2.10 -3.50
C VAL A 87 -16.95 -2.08 -5.03
N ARG A 88 -16.28 -1.11 -5.69
CA ARG A 88 -16.26 -1.01 -7.15
C ARG A 88 -15.64 -2.26 -7.78
N GLU A 89 -14.53 -2.74 -7.24
CA GLU A 89 -13.86 -3.96 -7.70
C GLU A 89 -14.78 -5.19 -7.57
N THR A 90 -15.46 -5.34 -6.43
CA THR A 90 -16.41 -6.45 -6.23
C THR A 90 -17.52 -6.42 -7.28
N PHE A 91 -18.11 -5.26 -7.54
CA PHE A 91 -19.16 -5.12 -8.56
C PHE A 91 -18.62 -5.24 -10.00
N PHE A 92 -17.36 -4.92 -10.23
CA PHE A 92 -16.67 -5.22 -11.49
C PHE A 92 -16.51 -6.73 -11.69
N TYR A 93 -16.13 -7.49 -10.66
CA TYR A 93 -16.10 -8.96 -10.74
C TYR A 93 -17.49 -9.55 -10.99
N ILE A 94 -18.53 -9.05 -10.30
CA ILE A 94 -19.92 -9.45 -10.57
C ILE A 94 -20.30 -9.20 -12.02
N TRP A 95 -19.97 -8.01 -12.53
CA TRP A 95 -20.24 -7.67 -13.93
C TRP A 95 -19.54 -8.62 -14.91
N ASN A 96 -18.25 -8.89 -14.71
CA ASN A 96 -17.49 -9.79 -15.59
C ASN A 96 -18.05 -11.22 -15.55
N ALA A 97 -18.40 -11.73 -14.36
CA ALA A 97 -19.02 -13.04 -14.22
C ALA A 97 -20.40 -13.10 -14.90
N VAL A 98 -21.22 -12.06 -14.76
CA VAL A 98 -22.48 -11.94 -15.50
C VAL A 98 -22.25 -11.94 -17.01
N ALA A 99 -21.30 -11.15 -17.50
CA ALA A 99 -20.99 -11.04 -18.92
C ALA A 99 -20.47 -12.36 -19.51
N HIS A 100 -19.76 -13.15 -18.70
CA HIS A 100 -19.27 -14.48 -19.07
C HIS A 100 -20.38 -15.54 -19.13
N ASN A 101 -21.31 -15.52 -18.16
CA ASN A 101 -22.30 -16.60 -17.99
C ASN A 101 -23.66 -16.33 -18.65
N LEU A 102 -23.99 -15.08 -18.98
CA LEU A 102 -25.30 -14.69 -19.53
C LEU A 102 -25.21 -14.26 -21.01
N PRO A 103 -26.30 -14.42 -21.78
CA PRO A 103 -26.38 -13.92 -23.15
C PRO A 103 -26.31 -12.38 -23.21
N ALA A 104 -25.77 -11.87 -24.33
CA ALA A 104 -25.46 -10.44 -24.52
C ALA A 104 -26.69 -9.51 -24.46
N ASP A 105 -27.89 -10.03 -24.67
CA ASP A 105 -29.14 -9.27 -24.60
C ASP A 105 -29.57 -8.94 -23.16
N ALA A 106 -29.06 -9.65 -22.15
CA ALA A 106 -29.26 -9.33 -20.74
C ALA A 106 -28.28 -8.25 -20.23
N HIS A 107 -27.14 -8.09 -20.91
CA HIS A 107 -25.99 -7.30 -20.46
C HIS A 107 -26.33 -5.83 -20.21
N THR A 108 -27.01 -5.18 -21.16
CA THR A 108 -27.34 -3.75 -21.06
C THR A 108 -28.18 -3.43 -19.84
N MET A 109 -29.20 -4.25 -19.53
CA MET A 109 -30.06 -4.02 -18.37
C MET A 109 -29.27 -4.17 -17.07
N ILE A 110 -28.53 -5.26 -16.91
CA ILE A 110 -27.78 -5.53 -15.67
C ILE A 110 -26.69 -4.47 -15.46
N TYR A 111 -25.96 -4.12 -16.52
CA TYR A 111 -24.93 -3.08 -16.47
C TYR A 111 -25.49 -1.74 -16.00
N GLN A 112 -26.68 -1.33 -16.47
CA GLN A 112 -27.31 -0.07 -16.05
C GLN A 112 -27.57 -0.04 -14.53
N TYR A 113 -28.04 -1.13 -13.92
CA TYR A 113 -28.24 -1.19 -12.47
C TYR A 113 -26.91 -1.08 -11.71
N ILE A 114 -25.90 -1.85 -12.12
CA ILE A 114 -24.57 -1.82 -11.49
C ILE A 114 -23.92 -0.43 -11.65
N GLN A 115 -24.00 0.16 -12.84
CA GLN A 115 -23.44 1.48 -13.14
C GLN A 115 -24.11 2.58 -12.30
N LEU A 116 -25.46 2.61 -12.25
CA LEU A 116 -26.18 3.61 -11.46
C LEU A 116 -25.85 3.50 -9.96
N ALA A 117 -25.75 2.28 -9.44
CA ALA A 117 -25.44 2.06 -8.03
C ALA A 117 -23.98 2.41 -7.70
N THR A 118 -23.02 2.02 -8.55
CA THR A 118 -21.59 2.35 -8.33
C THR A 118 -21.29 3.84 -8.52
N GLN A 119 -22.04 4.57 -9.34
CA GLN A 119 -21.93 6.04 -9.44
C GLN A 119 -22.25 6.74 -8.11
N LYS A 120 -23.09 6.17 -7.24
CA LYS A 120 -23.40 6.72 -5.91
C LYS A 120 -22.23 6.67 -4.93
N LEU A 121 -21.20 5.87 -5.22
CA LEU A 121 -20.00 5.80 -4.40
C LEU A 121 -19.13 7.06 -4.52
N ASN A 122 -19.33 7.88 -5.55
CA ASN A 122 -18.57 9.11 -5.76
C ASN A 122 -18.95 10.17 -4.72
N TYR A 123 -17.94 10.74 -4.07
CA TYR A 123 -18.12 11.88 -3.19
C TYR A 123 -18.32 13.16 -4.02
N SER A 124 -19.13 14.09 -3.51
CA SER A 124 -19.45 15.36 -4.19
C SER A 124 -18.35 16.42 -4.08
N LYS A 125 -17.30 16.19 -3.28
CA LYS A 125 -16.19 17.13 -3.15
C LYS A 125 -15.43 17.25 -4.48
N GLU A 126 -14.93 18.45 -4.74
CA GLU A 126 -14.15 18.71 -5.96
C GLU A 126 -12.86 17.88 -5.98
N LEU A 127 -12.08 17.90 -4.89
CA LEU A 127 -10.82 17.15 -4.79
C LEU A 127 -11.03 15.63 -4.98
N THR A 128 -12.07 15.03 -4.40
CA THR A 128 -12.35 13.60 -4.60
C THR A 128 -12.72 13.28 -6.04
N THR A 129 -13.42 14.20 -6.72
CA THR A 129 -13.74 14.06 -8.15
C THR A 129 -12.47 14.14 -8.99
N GLN A 130 -11.60 15.10 -8.72
CA GLN A 130 -10.31 15.26 -9.43
C GLN A 130 -9.40 14.05 -9.22
N LEU A 131 -9.27 13.55 -7.98
CA LEU A 131 -8.54 12.33 -7.66
C LEU A 131 -9.13 11.11 -8.39
N GLY A 132 -10.45 10.96 -8.39
CA GLY A 132 -11.13 9.86 -9.08
C GLY A 132 -10.93 9.88 -10.60
N VAL A 133 -10.94 11.06 -11.22
CA VAL A 133 -10.64 11.21 -12.66
C VAL A 133 -9.16 10.91 -12.97
N ALA A 134 -8.24 11.33 -12.09
CA ALA A 134 -6.81 11.14 -12.28
C ALA A 134 -6.30 9.76 -11.81
N HIS A 135 -7.16 8.90 -11.26
CA HIS A 135 -6.82 7.70 -10.50
C HIS A 135 -5.77 6.79 -11.16
N GLU A 136 -6.04 6.32 -12.38
CA GLU A 136 -5.14 5.42 -13.11
C GLU A 136 -3.79 6.07 -13.43
N LYS A 137 -3.80 7.36 -13.75
CA LYS A 137 -2.59 8.13 -14.09
C LYS A 137 -1.73 8.37 -12.84
N LEU A 138 -2.36 8.63 -11.70
CA LEU A 138 -1.68 8.78 -10.42
C LEU A 138 -1.04 7.44 -9.98
N ALA A 139 -1.78 6.33 -10.07
CA ALA A 139 -1.29 4.99 -9.70
C ALA A 139 -0.06 4.58 -10.54
N GLU A 140 -0.13 4.77 -11.86
CA GLU A 140 0.98 4.49 -12.77
C GLU A 140 2.18 5.41 -12.51
N ALA A 141 1.97 6.71 -12.29
CA ALA A 141 3.06 7.64 -11.97
C ALA A 141 3.74 7.28 -10.64
N LEU A 142 2.96 6.90 -9.63
CA LEU A 142 3.47 6.48 -8.33
C LEU A 142 4.25 5.16 -8.43
N THR A 143 3.76 4.20 -9.20
CA THR A 143 4.47 2.94 -9.48
C THR A 143 5.82 3.22 -10.15
N ARG A 144 5.87 4.15 -11.10
CA ARG A 144 7.12 4.52 -11.78
C ARG A 144 8.11 5.20 -10.84
N GLN A 145 7.64 6.11 -9.98
CA GLN A 145 8.48 6.79 -9.00
C GLN A 145 8.93 5.87 -7.85
N THR A 146 8.35 4.68 -7.72
CA THR A 146 8.70 3.70 -6.68
C THR A 146 9.39 2.48 -7.28
N TYR A 147 8.63 1.54 -7.84
CA TYR A 147 9.14 0.28 -8.37
C TYR A 147 10.20 0.49 -9.47
N ASP A 148 9.89 1.31 -10.47
CA ASP A 148 10.78 1.43 -11.64
C ASP A 148 12.07 2.19 -11.30
N ALA A 149 12.02 3.11 -10.33
CA ALA A 149 13.15 3.96 -9.94
C ALA A 149 14.00 3.42 -8.78
N HIS A 150 13.49 2.47 -7.98
CA HIS A 150 14.15 2.02 -6.75
C HIS A 150 14.23 0.50 -6.64
N TRP A 151 15.47 -0.01 -6.67
CA TRP A 151 15.76 -1.44 -6.65
C TRP A 151 15.22 -2.17 -5.40
N HIS A 152 15.12 -1.50 -4.24
CA HIS A 152 14.58 -2.11 -3.02
C HIS A 152 13.15 -2.64 -3.23
N TRP A 153 12.31 -1.87 -3.96
CA TRP A 153 10.95 -2.27 -4.27
C TRP A 153 10.90 -3.43 -5.26
N GLN A 154 11.78 -3.42 -6.27
CA GLN A 154 11.92 -4.52 -7.23
C GLN A 154 12.30 -5.82 -6.51
N MET A 155 13.20 -5.72 -5.53
CA MET A 155 13.61 -6.87 -4.74
C MET A 155 12.53 -7.40 -3.82
N ALA A 156 11.81 -6.51 -3.16
CA ALA A 156 10.75 -6.88 -2.23
C ALA A 156 9.54 -7.54 -2.92
N TYR A 157 9.25 -7.16 -4.16
CA TYR A 157 8.09 -7.67 -4.90
C TYR A 157 8.44 -8.73 -5.97
N GLY A 158 9.71 -8.85 -6.38
CA GLY A 158 10.14 -9.81 -7.39
C GLY A 158 9.74 -9.44 -8.83
N PRO A 159 10.00 -10.31 -9.82
CA PRO A 159 9.89 -9.98 -11.24
C PRO A 159 8.46 -9.60 -11.70
N ASP A 160 7.43 -10.23 -11.14
CA ASP A 160 6.02 -9.92 -11.43
C ASP A 160 5.47 -8.80 -10.51
N GLY A 161 6.35 -8.27 -9.66
CA GLY A 161 6.04 -7.36 -8.57
C GLY A 161 5.48 -6.01 -8.98
N ARG A 162 5.78 -5.55 -10.20
CA ARG A 162 5.34 -4.26 -10.70
C ARG A 162 3.81 -4.16 -10.77
N ALA A 163 3.16 -5.22 -11.26
CA ALA A 163 1.70 -5.24 -11.38
C ALA A 163 1.03 -5.22 -9.99
N GLN A 164 1.61 -5.95 -9.04
CA GLN A 164 1.15 -5.96 -7.65
C GLN A 164 1.34 -4.57 -7.00
N LEU A 165 2.51 -3.94 -7.11
CA LEU A 165 2.71 -2.61 -6.55
C LEU A 165 1.79 -1.57 -7.22
N ARG A 166 1.54 -1.70 -8.53
CA ARG A 166 0.56 -0.84 -9.21
C ARG A 166 -0.82 -0.97 -8.60
N HIS A 167 -1.27 -2.18 -8.30
CA HIS A 167 -2.53 -2.40 -7.61
C HIS A 167 -2.51 -1.83 -6.17
N ASP A 168 -1.42 -2.02 -5.42
CA ASP A 168 -1.29 -1.44 -4.07
C ASP A 168 -1.33 0.10 -4.11
N THR A 169 -0.67 0.74 -5.08
CA THR A 169 -0.73 2.20 -5.26
C THR A 169 -2.09 2.70 -5.71
N TRP A 170 -2.81 1.91 -6.52
CA TRP A 170 -4.20 2.16 -6.89
C TRP A 170 -5.09 2.17 -5.64
N LEU A 171 -4.95 1.17 -4.77
CA LEU A 171 -5.66 1.12 -3.48
C LEU A 171 -5.34 2.32 -2.59
N CYS A 172 -4.06 2.72 -2.49
CA CYS A 172 -3.67 3.90 -1.71
C CYS A 172 -4.42 5.16 -2.13
N ILE A 173 -4.64 5.36 -3.44
CA ILE A 173 -5.36 6.52 -3.95
C ILE A 173 -6.85 6.43 -3.59
N ASP A 174 -7.45 5.25 -3.65
CA ASP A 174 -8.82 5.06 -3.18
C ASP A 174 -8.98 5.32 -1.67
N TYR A 175 -8.03 4.87 -0.85
CA TYR A 175 -8.03 5.21 0.59
C TYR A 175 -7.87 6.72 0.84
N LEU A 176 -7.09 7.43 0.00
CA LEU A 176 -6.99 8.88 0.06
C LEU A 176 -8.31 9.56 -0.35
N ILE A 177 -8.97 9.06 -1.41
CA ILE A 177 -10.30 9.54 -1.84
C ILE A 177 -11.31 9.39 -0.71
N ASP A 178 -11.32 8.25 -0.02
CA ASP A 178 -12.20 8.01 1.13
C ASP A 178 -11.86 8.93 2.30
N ALA A 179 -10.59 9.07 2.65
CA ALA A 179 -10.15 9.95 3.73
C ALA A 179 -10.57 11.42 3.48
N VAL A 180 -10.42 11.91 2.24
CA VAL A 180 -10.88 13.25 1.84
C VAL A 180 -12.41 13.32 1.83
N GLY A 181 -13.07 12.33 1.23
CA GLY A 181 -14.53 12.29 1.06
C GLY A 181 -15.30 12.24 2.37
N MET A 182 -14.79 11.46 3.33
CA MET A 182 -15.37 11.28 4.66
C MET A 182 -14.79 12.24 5.72
N MET A 183 -13.78 13.05 5.37
CA MET A 183 -13.07 13.95 6.28
C MET A 183 -12.45 13.21 7.48
N ASP A 184 -11.92 12.01 7.24
CA ASP A 184 -11.32 11.16 8.27
C ASP A 184 -9.92 10.68 7.84
N GLU A 185 -8.89 11.35 8.35
CA GLU A 185 -7.49 10.99 8.10
C GLU A 185 -7.08 9.63 8.69
N HIS A 186 -7.86 9.08 9.63
CA HIS A 186 -7.59 7.76 10.18
C HIS A 186 -7.86 6.65 9.18
N ILE A 187 -8.64 6.88 8.13
CA ILE A 187 -8.84 5.92 7.03
C ILE A 187 -7.48 5.63 6.37
N MET A 188 -6.79 6.67 5.91
CA MET A 188 -5.48 6.55 5.26
C MET A 188 -4.41 6.07 6.26
N SER A 189 -4.36 6.64 7.47
CA SER A 189 -3.39 6.25 8.50
C SER A 189 -3.48 4.77 8.90
N ARG A 190 -4.70 4.20 8.97
CA ARG A 190 -4.89 2.77 9.25
C ARG A 190 -4.44 1.89 8.08
N HIS A 191 -4.69 2.31 6.85
CA HIS A 191 -4.22 1.58 5.67
C HIS A 191 -2.69 1.58 5.59
N MET A 192 -2.05 2.73 5.83
CA MET A 192 -0.58 2.85 5.81
C MET A 192 0.10 1.99 6.88
N ARG A 193 -0.48 1.87 8.09
CA ARG A 193 0.03 0.94 9.12
C ARG A 193 -0.04 -0.52 8.68
N TRP A 194 -1.13 -0.94 8.06
CA TRP A 194 -1.21 -2.27 7.46
C TRP A 194 -0.20 -2.45 6.32
N MET A 195 -0.04 -1.45 5.45
CA MET A 195 0.95 -1.50 4.38
C MET A 195 2.38 -1.61 4.93
N ARG A 196 2.69 -0.92 6.04
CA ARG A 196 3.96 -1.07 6.75
C ARG A 196 4.20 -2.50 7.20
N GLU A 197 3.22 -3.16 7.81
CA GLU A 197 3.36 -4.56 8.23
C GLU A 197 3.67 -5.49 7.03
N ARG A 198 2.99 -5.29 5.90
CA ARG A 198 3.28 -6.04 4.65
C ARG A 198 4.65 -5.71 4.08
N ALA A 199 5.02 -4.44 4.03
CA ALA A 199 6.32 -3.98 3.56
C ALA A 199 7.45 -4.61 4.39
N VAL A 200 7.30 -4.61 5.72
CA VAL A 200 8.24 -5.26 6.65
C VAL A 200 8.35 -6.76 6.38
N GLN A 201 7.23 -7.46 6.14
CA GLN A 201 7.27 -8.88 5.79
C GLN A 201 8.04 -9.15 4.49
N ARG A 202 7.96 -8.25 3.51
CA ARG A 202 8.73 -8.30 2.26
C ARG A 202 10.18 -7.82 2.42
N GLY A 203 10.60 -7.46 3.64
CA GLY A 203 11.95 -7.00 3.95
C GLY A 203 12.20 -5.52 3.69
N LEU A 204 11.16 -4.72 3.43
CA LEU A 204 11.25 -3.26 3.42
C LEU A 204 11.17 -2.70 4.85
N THR A 205 11.25 -1.38 4.97
CA THR A 205 11.16 -0.65 6.25
C THR A 205 10.04 0.38 6.22
N THR A 206 9.70 0.92 7.39
CA THR A 206 8.75 2.02 7.55
C THR A 206 9.10 3.24 6.70
N VAL A 207 10.39 3.54 6.55
CA VAL A 207 10.88 4.65 5.71
C VAL A 207 10.48 4.46 4.25
N HIS A 208 10.37 3.23 3.75
CA HIS A 208 9.90 2.99 2.38
C HIS A 208 8.43 3.40 2.23
N VAL A 209 7.57 3.09 3.22
CA VAL A 209 6.17 3.50 3.20
C VAL A 209 6.02 5.02 3.35
N GLN A 210 6.87 5.66 4.17
CA GLN A 210 6.93 7.12 4.25
C GLN A 210 7.37 7.76 2.93
N HIS A 211 8.35 7.17 2.24
CA HIS A 211 8.75 7.61 0.89
C HIS A 211 7.60 7.42 -0.11
N LEU A 212 6.84 6.34 -0.04
CA LEU A 212 5.65 6.16 -0.88
C LEU A 212 4.63 7.29 -0.68
N LEU A 213 4.36 7.68 0.57
CA LEU A 213 3.49 8.83 0.89
C LEU A 213 4.04 10.15 0.35
N TRP A 214 5.34 10.36 0.46
CA TRP A 214 6.01 11.53 -0.11
C TRP A 214 5.89 11.57 -1.64
N PHE A 215 6.20 10.47 -2.33
CA PHE A 215 6.01 10.35 -3.78
C PHE A 215 4.56 10.57 -4.19
N MET A 216 3.60 10.04 -3.43
CA MET A 216 2.18 10.26 -3.69
C MET A 216 1.85 11.76 -3.61
N SER A 217 2.37 12.48 -2.61
CA SER A 217 2.19 13.93 -2.50
C SER A 217 2.77 14.67 -3.71
N THR A 218 3.99 14.34 -4.13
CA THR A 218 4.63 14.96 -5.30
C THR A 218 3.89 14.64 -6.61
N VAL A 219 3.43 13.40 -6.78
CA VAL A 219 2.65 12.98 -7.95
C VAL A 219 1.33 13.74 -8.01
N ILE A 220 0.62 13.89 -6.89
CA ILE A 220 -0.62 14.69 -6.81
C ILE A 220 -0.35 16.15 -7.14
N GLU A 221 0.67 16.77 -6.54
CA GLU A 221 1.05 18.15 -6.79
C GLU A 221 1.38 18.42 -8.26
N SER A 222 2.05 17.47 -8.93
CA SER A 222 2.40 17.60 -10.35
C SER A 222 1.23 17.43 -11.32
N GLN A 223 0.10 16.87 -10.87
CA GLN A 223 -1.00 16.48 -11.75
C GLN A 223 -2.32 17.18 -11.47
N LEU A 224 -2.52 17.72 -10.26
CA LEU A 224 -3.75 18.39 -9.86
C LEU A 224 -3.52 19.88 -9.59
N PRO A 225 -4.56 20.73 -9.69
CA PRO A 225 -4.43 22.16 -9.42
C PRO A 225 -3.98 22.44 -7.97
N ALA A 226 -2.96 23.28 -7.78
CA ALA A 226 -2.38 23.56 -6.46
C ALA A 226 -3.38 24.04 -5.40
N HIS A 227 -4.47 24.70 -5.81
CA HIS A 227 -5.49 25.21 -4.87
C HIS A 227 -6.41 24.12 -4.31
N THR A 228 -6.43 22.90 -4.87
CA THR A 228 -7.31 21.81 -4.43
C THR A 228 -6.62 20.78 -3.55
N ILE A 229 -5.28 20.70 -3.56
CA ILE A 229 -4.54 19.56 -2.99
C ILE A 229 -4.22 19.67 -1.49
N GLY A 230 -4.49 20.81 -0.85
CA GLY A 230 -4.10 21.05 0.56
C GLY A 230 -4.67 20.02 1.54
N GLU A 231 -5.92 19.57 1.34
CA GLU A 231 -6.54 18.54 2.17
C GLU A 231 -5.85 17.17 2.00
N ALA A 232 -5.49 16.79 0.76
CA ALA A 232 -4.75 15.56 0.49
C ALA A 232 -3.36 15.58 1.13
N GLN A 233 -2.61 16.67 0.96
CA GLN A 233 -1.26 16.82 1.55
C GLN A 233 -1.29 16.69 3.07
N ARG A 234 -2.28 17.31 3.74
CA ARG A 234 -2.48 17.20 5.18
C ARG A 234 -2.73 15.75 5.62
N ILE A 235 -3.59 15.01 4.91
CA ILE A 235 -3.90 13.60 5.21
C ILE A 235 -2.65 12.72 5.01
N LEU A 236 -1.90 12.92 3.93
CA LEU A 236 -0.67 12.17 3.66
C LEU A 236 0.40 12.44 4.72
N GLN A 237 0.55 13.70 5.14
CA GLN A 237 1.45 14.08 6.22
C GLN A 237 1.04 13.45 7.56
N ALA A 238 -0.24 13.51 7.93
CA ALA A 238 -0.77 12.86 9.14
C ALA A 238 -0.53 11.34 9.10
N SER A 239 -0.72 10.72 7.94
CA SER A 239 -0.47 9.29 7.73
C SER A 239 1.02 8.94 7.86
N SER A 240 1.91 9.82 7.42
CA SER A 240 3.37 9.64 7.58
C SER A 240 3.79 9.70 9.06
N PHE A 241 3.20 10.60 9.85
CA PHE A 241 3.41 10.66 11.30
C PHE A 241 2.85 9.42 12.02
N ALA A 242 1.69 8.91 11.59
CA ALA A 242 1.07 7.73 12.17
C ALA A 242 1.87 6.42 11.96
N LEU A 243 2.93 6.45 11.14
CA LEU A 243 3.83 5.31 10.93
C LEU A 243 4.97 5.24 11.95
N MET A 244 5.22 6.30 12.72
CA MET A 244 6.34 6.36 13.67
C MET A 244 6.13 5.38 14.82
N TYR A 245 7.21 4.68 15.17
CA TYR A 245 7.29 3.77 16.32
C TYR A 245 7.43 4.54 17.64
N GLU A 246 6.76 4.12 18.71
CA GLU A 246 6.81 4.82 20.00
C GLU A 246 8.03 4.38 20.86
N GLU A 247 8.76 3.36 20.41
CA GLU A 247 9.88 2.76 21.10
C GLU A 247 11.01 3.77 21.34
N PRO A 248 11.47 3.96 22.60
CA PRO A 248 12.46 5.00 22.93
C PRO A 248 13.79 4.87 22.16
N ALA A 249 14.23 3.64 21.89
CA ALA A 249 15.45 3.39 21.12
C ALA A 249 15.31 3.82 19.65
N TYR A 250 14.13 3.60 19.05
CA TYR A 250 13.83 4.07 17.70
C TYR A 250 13.76 5.59 17.65
N GLN A 251 13.07 6.22 18.60
CA GLN A 251 12.94 7.68 18.67
C GLN A 251 14.31 8.36 18.81
N ALA A 252 15.17 7.86 19.70
CA ALA A 252 16.53 8.37 19.84
C ALA A 252 17.35 8.21 18.55
N LEU A 253 17.19 7.10 17.82
CA LEU A 253 17.86 6.92 16.52
C LEU A 253 17.36 7.92 15.47
N LEU A 254 16.04 8.14 15.42
CA LEU A 254 15.42 9.05 14.46
C LEU A 254 15.85 10.50 14.71
N GLU A 255 15.87 10.95 15.96
CA GLU A 255 16.36 12.28 16.34
C GLU A 255 17.82 12.50 15.95
N ALA A 256 18.65 11.46 16.04
CA ALA A 256 20.07 11.51 15.69
C ALA A 256 20.37 11.24 14.21
N GLN A 257 19.38 10.90 13.37
CA GLN A 257 19.59 10.36 12.02
C GLN A 257 20.49 11.25 11.16
N ASN A 258 20.23 12.55 11.09
CA ASN A 258 21.01 13.47 10.25
C ASN A 258 22.48 13.57 10.70
N ALA A 259 22.73 13.59 12.01
CA ALA A 259 24.07 13.64 12.57
C ALA A 259 24.83 12.32 12.32
N LEU A 260 24.15 11.19 12.47
CA LEU A 260 24.69 9.86 12.16
C LEU A 260 25.11 9.76 10.70
N VAL A 261 24.20 10.09 9.77
CA VAL A 261 24.47 10.05 8.32
C VAL A 261 25.62 10.98 7.96
N GLY A 262 25.60 12.23 8.44
CA GLY A 262 26.67 13.20 8.18
C GLY A 262 28.05 12.73 8.65
N ASN A 263 28.15 12.17 9.86
CA ASN A 263 29.43 11.69 10.40
C ASN A 263 29.97 10.49 9.61
N VAL A 264 29.11 9.54 9.24
CA VAL A 264 29.52 8.37 8.45
C VAL A 264 29.98 8.80 7.05
N VAL A 265 29.22 9.67 6.38
CA VAL A 265 29.58 10.21 5.05
C VAL A 265 30.91 10.96 5.11
N HIS A 266 31.11 11.81 6.12
CA HIS A 266 32.37 12.55 6.31
C HIS A 266 33.56 11.61 6.45
N ARG A 267 33.43 10.58 7.30
CA ARG A 267 34.51 9.63 7.57
C ARG A 267 34.86 8.76 6.37
N LEU A 268 33.86 8.30 5.64
CA LEU A 268 34.06 7.45 4.47
C LEU A 268 34.55 8.28 3.27
N GLY A 269 34.07 9.53 3.11
CA GLY A 269 34.47 10.43 2.04
C GLY A 269 35.95 10.88 2.11
N THR A 270 36.54 10.93 3.31
CA THR A 270 37.98 11.20 3.46
C THR A 270 38.86 9.99 3.10
N SER A 271 38.28 8.78 3.07
CA SER A 271 39.00 7.52 2.88
C SER A 271 38.77 6.87 1.51
N ALA A 272 37.62 7.12 0.87
CA ALA A 272 37.18 6.48 -0.36
C ALA A 272 37.17 7.47 -1.54
N GLY A 273 38.17 7.37 -2.42
CA GLY A 273 38.37 8.30 -3.54
C GLY A 273 37.38 8.20 -4.72
N SER A 274 36.08 7.95 -4.55
CA SER A 274 35.16 7.96 -5.72
C SER A 274 33.64 8.05 -5.50
N ALA A 275 33.10 7.90 -4.29
CA ALA A 275 31.64 8.01 -4.11
C ALA A 275 31.19 9.47 -4.03
N ARG A 276 30.12 9.84 -4.75
CA ARG A 276 29.51 11.16 -4.58
C ARG A 276 28.87 11.25 -3.18
N PRO A 277 29.08 12.34 -2.42
CA PRO A 277 28.60 12.45 -1.03
C PRO A 277 27.08 12.25 -0.85
N ASP A 278 26.29 12.66 -1.85
CA ASP A 278 24.83 12.50 -1.90
C ASP A 278 24.41 11.04 -2.00
N GLN A 279 25.06 10.26 -2.88
CA GLN A 279 24.80 8.82 -3.02
C GLN A 279 25.15 8.07 -1.74
N LEU A 280 26.29 8.40 -1.15
CA LEU A 280 26.72 7.79 0.11
C LEU A 280 25.78 8.16 1.27
N ALA A 281 25.32 9.42 1.34
CA ALA A 281 24.35 9.84 2.34
C ALA A 281 23.03 9.06 2.23
N MET A 282 22.53 8.87 1.01
CA MET A 282 21.34 8.05 0.76
C MET A 282 21.55 6.60 1.20
N GLU A 283 22.69 5.99 0.83
CA GLU A 283 23.02 4.62 1.22
C GLU A 283 23.09 4.44 2.74
N VAL A 284 23.76 5.38 3.43
CA VAL A 284 23.84 5.39 4.90
C VAL A 284 22.47 5.62 5.54
N GLY A 285 21.66 6.49 4.95
CA GLY A 285 20.26 6.69 5.36
C GLY A 285 19.48 5.38 5.38
N TRP A 286 19.70 4.51 4.39
CA TRP A 286 19.10 3.16 4.40
C TRP A 286 19.62 2.29 5.53
N TYR A 287 20.93 2.27 5.83
CA TYR A 287 21.45 1.54 7.00
C TYR A 287 20.75 1.95 8.30
N VAL A 288 20.60 3.27 8.50
CA VAL A 288 19.93 3.81 9.68
C VAL A 288 18.43 3.43 9.69
N ALA A 289 17.76 3.46 8.54
CA ALA A 289 16.35 3.05 8.44
C ALA A 289 16.14 1.56 8.81
N TYR A 290 16.97 0.66 8.30
CA TYR A 290 16.90 -0.78 8.62
C TYR A 290 17.30 -1.07 10.07
N LEU A 291 18.25 -0.32 10.62
CA LEU A 291 18.59 -0.39 12.04
C LEU A 291 17.43 0.07 12.92
N GLY A 292 16.76 1.16 12.56
CA GLY A 292 15.58 1.66 13.26
C GLY A 292 14.45 0.64 13.27
N GLU A 293 14.15 0.05 12.11
CA GLU A 293 13.15 -1.03 12.01
C GLU A 293 13.50 -2.22 12.92
N THR A 294 14.78 -2.60 12.99
CA THR A 294 15.24 -3.69 13.84
C THR A 294 15.14 -3.33 15.34
N LEU A 295 15.40 -2.08 15.72
CA LEU A 295 15.25 -1.62 17.10
C LEU A 295 13.79 -1.58 17.56
N ALA A 296 12.87 -1.20 16.67
CA ALA A 296 11.43 -1.23 16.94
C ALA A 296 10.88 -2.67 17.01
N HIS A 297 11.46 -3.60 16.26
CA HIS A 297 11.06 -5.00 16.22
C HIS A 297 12.26 -5.95 16.40
N PRO A 298 12.74 -6.17 17.65
CA PRO A 298 13.97 -6.92 17.92
C PRO A 298 14.01 -8.36 17.37
N ASP A 299 12.84 -8.98 17.17
CA ASP A 299 12.72 -10.34 16.61
C ASP A 299 13.07 -10.40 15.11
N THR A 300 13.37 -9.25 14.49
CA THR A 300 13.55 -9.16 13.05
C THR A 300 15.01 -8.90 12.68
N ASN A 301 15.68 -9.84 11.99
CA ASN A 301 17.07 -9.69 11.52
C ASN A 301 17.18 -8.73 10.31
N ARG A 302 16.47 -7.59 10.29
CA ARG A 302 16.25 -6.77 9.09
C ARG A 302 17.52 -6.14 8.56
N LEU A 303 18.36 -5.56 9.43
CA LEU A 303 19.64 -5.02 8.99
C LEU A 303 20.55 -6.11 8.38
N SER A 304 20.52 -7.32 8.93
CA SER A 304 21.26 -8.47 8.37
C SER A 304 20.71 -8.90 7.01
N ILE A 305 19.38 -8.95 6.84
CA ILE A 305 18.73 -9.23 5.54
C ILE A 305 19.14 -8.17 4.52
N TYR A 306 19.11 -6.89 4.89
CA TYR A 306 19.55 -5.81 4.01
C TYR A 306 21.02 -5.92 3.61
N SER A 307 21.89 -6.33 4.55
CA SER A 307 23.31 -6.61 4.28
C SER A 307 23.48 -7.68 3.19
N GLN A 308 22.68 -8.75 3.26
CA GLN A 308 22.69 -9.82 2.26
C GLN A 308 22.21 -9.30 0.90
N TRP A 309 21.18 -8.47 0.87
CA TRP A 309 20.71 -7.85 -0.36
C TRP A 309 21.78 -7.00 -1.03
N LEU A 310 22.52 -6.18 -0.28
CA LEU A 310 23.60 -5.37 -0.84
C LEU A 310 24.73 -6.22 -1.44
N LYS A 311 25.09 -7.31 -0.75
CA LYS A 311 26.09 -8.27 -1.24
C LYS A 311 25.64 -8.95 -2.53
N GLN A 312 24.39 -9.40 -2.58
CA GLN A 312 23.84 -10.17 -3.70
C GLN A 312 23.50 -9.29 -4.92
N HIS A 313 22.88 -8.13 -4.70
CA HIS A 313 22.29 -7.32 -5.78
C HIS A 313 23.18 -6.19 -6.23
N LEU A 314 23.88 -5.54 -5.31
CA LEU A 314 24.81 -4.46 -5.66
C LEU A 314 26.25 -4.95 -5.81
N SER A 315 26.49 -6.25 -5.60
CA SER A 315 27.84 -6.84 -5.61
C SER A 315 28.81 -6.07 -4.71
N MET A 316 28.32 -5.53 -3.58
CA MET A 316 29.12 -4.69 -2.70
C MET A 316 30.23 -5.54 -2.04
N PRO A 317 31.51 -5.14 -2.16
CA PRO A 317 32.60 -5.88 -1.52
C PRO A 317 32.43 -5.92 0.00
N ALA A 318 32.70 -7.08 0.61
CA ALA A 318 32.62 -7.25 2.06
C ALA A 318 33.49 -6.24 2.82
N ALA A 319 34.66 -5.88 2.28
CA ALA A 319 35.54 -4.85 2.86
C ALA A 319 34.88 -3.47 2.89
N THR A 320 34.15 -3.09 1.84
CA THR A 320 33.40 -1.82 1.78
C THR A 320 32.28 -1.80 2.81
N LEU A 321 31.47 -2.86 2.87
CA LEU A 321 30.38 -2.95 3.83
C LEU A 321 30.88 -2.98 5.28
N ASN A 322 32.01 -3.65 5.54
CA ASN A 322 32.68 -3.61 6.83
C ASN A 322 33.14 -2.20 7.21
N ALA A 323 33.72 -1.44 6.27
CA ALA A 323 34.11 -0.05 6.52
C ALA A 323 32.91 0.83 6.85
N HIS A 324 31.78 0.64 6.15
CA HIS A 324 30.53 1.35 6.41
C HIS A 324 30.00 1.05 7.83
N TYR A 325 29.98 -0.23 8.23
CA TYR A 325 29.54 -0.61 9.57
C TYR A 325 30.48 -0.16 10.68
N SER A 326 31.80 -0.17 10.47
CA SER A 326 32.74 0.41 11.43
C SER A 326 32.53 1.91 11.62
N ALA A 327 32.32 2.66 10.53
CA ALA A 327 32.00 4.09 10.61
C ALA A 327 30.67 4.34 11.34
N LEU A 328 29.64 3.52 11.07
CA LEU A 328 28.35 3.61 11.72
C LEU A 328 28.43 3.31 13.23
N LEU A 329 29.18 2.28 13.65
CA LEU A 329 29.37 1.94 15.06
C LEU A 329 29.95 3.10 15.86
N GLU A 330 30.93 3.81 15.30
CA GLU A 330 31.54 4.95 15.96
C GLU A 330 30.59 6.15 16.02
N ALA A 331 29.82 6.40 14.96
CA ALA A 331 28.79 7.45 14.95
C ALA A 331 27.68 7.17 15.99
N LEU A 332 27.23 5.91 16.11
CA LEU A 332 26.23 5.49 17.10
C LEU A 332 26.71 5.75 18.53
N ALA A 333 27.98 5.46 18.83
CA ALA A 333 28.56 5.71 20.16
C ALA A 333 28.67 7.20 20.52
N GLN A 334 28.78 8.08 19.52
CA GLN A 334 28.89 9.53 19.71
C GLN A 334 27.52 10.21 19.89
N HIS A 335 26.50 9.76 19.18
CA HIS A 335 25.24 10.51 19.03
C HIS A 335 24.04 9.91 19.75
N LEU A 336 24.11 8.65 20.20
CA LEU A 336 22.99 8.01 20.89
C LEU A 336 23.23 7.89 22.40
N PRO A 337 22.15 7.86 23.21
CA PRO A 337 22.25 7.47 24.60
C PRO A 337 22.96 6.12 24.77
N THR A 338 23.79 5.98 25.80
CA THR A 338 24.67 4.81 26.01
C THR A 338 23.97 3.46 25.86
N ASP A 339 22.76 3.31 26.40
CA ASP A 339 22.02 2.05 26.31
C ASP A 339 21.48 1.78 24.89
N THR A 340 20.95 2.80 24.21
CA THR A 340 20.51 2.70 22.81
C THR A 340 21.71 2.42 21.89
N ALA A 341 22.83 3.12 22.08
CA ALA A 341 24.07 2.90 21.34
C ALA A 341 24.55 1.45 21.48
N ARG A 342 24.51 0.89 22.70
CA ARG A 342 24.89 -0.50 22.97
C ARG A 342 23.97 -1.50 22.27
N GLN A 343 22.66 -1.27 22.28
CA GLN A 343 21.69 -2.12 21.58
C GLN A 343 21.91 -2.08 20.07
N ALA A 344 21.97 -0.87 19.50
CA ALA A 344 22.23 -0.64 18.08
C ALA A 344 23.55 -1.28 17.61
N ALA A 345 24.61 -1.14 18.41
CA ALA A 345 25.92 -1.72 18.10
C ALA A 345 25.87 -3.25 17.97
N LYS A 346 25.13 -3.95 18.83
CA LYS A 346 24.96 -5.41 18.73
C LYS A 346 24.32 -5.82 17.40
N LEU A 347 23.32 -5.05 16.95
CA LEU A 347 22.61 -5.30 15.69
C LEU A 347 23.52 -5.05 14.48
N VAL A 348 24.26 -3.95 14.48
CA VAL A 348 25.25 -3.64 13.42
C VAL A 348 26.34 -4.69 13.37
N GLN A 349 26.86 -5.16 14.51
CA GLN A 349 27.84 -6.25 14.58
C GLN A 349 27.27 -7.59 14.08
N ALA A 350 25.99 -7.87 14.32
CA ALA A 350 25.35 -9.06 13.78
C ALA A 350 25.26 -8.99 12.24
N ALA A 351 24.83 -7.85 11.70
CA ALA A 351 24.79 -7.60 10.26
C ALA A 351 26.20 -7.68 9.62
N GLN A 352 27.22 -7.13 10.28
CA GLN A 352 28.61 -7.19 9.84
C GLN A 352 29.13 -8.63 9.72
N ARG A 353 28.76 -9.53 10.64
CA ARG A 353 29.14 -10.95 10.56
C ARG A 353 28.48 -11.68 9.39
N VAL A 354 27.29 -11.26 8.98
CA VAL A 354 26.58 -11.81 7.81
C VAL A 354 27.17 -11.28 6.50
N ALA A 355 27.77 -10.09 6.54
CA ALA A 355 28.42 -9.48 5.39
C ALA A 355 29.76 -10.15 5.01
N GLN A 356 30.49 -10.67 6.01
CA GLN A 356 31.70 -11.50 5.83
C GLN A 356 31.35 -12.76 5.03
#